data_AF-A0A2R6WGJ6-F1
#
_entry.id   AF-A0A2R6WGJ6-F1
#
_cell.length_a   1.000
_cell.length_b   1.000
_cell.length_c   1.000
_cell.angle_alpha   90.00
_cell.angle_beta   90.00
_cell.angle_gamma   90.00
#
_symmetry.space_group_name_H-M   'P 1'
#
loop_
_entity.id
_entity.type
_entity.pdbx_description
1 polymer ?
#
loop_
_entity_poly.entity_id
_entity_poly.type
_entity_poly.pdbx_seq_one_letter_code
_entity_poly.pdbx_strand_id
1 'polypeptide(L)' 'NFGPIESGICACGKHQGIEKKKENIRFCEQLEVEFMDSQIRRYRMVYIKLAWSVTHVWYLKHLPSYVANLLAKPLKEL' A
#
# COMPACT_ATOMS: atom_id res chain seq x y z
N ASN A 1 -4.05 5.09 -6.39
CA ASN A 1 -4.96 3.97 -6.69
C ASN A 1 -4.26 2.64 -6.41
N PHE A 2 -4.90 1.71 -5.71
CA PHE A 2 -4.31 0.41 -5.31
C PHE A 2 -4.07 -0.56 -6.49
N GLY A 3 -4.67 -0.28 -7.65
CA GLY A 3 -4.68 -1.12 -8.84
C GLY A 3 -6.03 -0.97 -9.56
N PRO A 4 -6.17 -1.55 -10.76
CA PRO A 4 -7.40 -1.46 -11.52
C PRO A 4 -8.51 -2.35 -10.94
N ILE A 5 -9.77 -1.99 -11.17
CA ILE A 5 -10.94 -2.78 -10.72
C ILE A 5 -11.07 -4.04 -11.56
N GLU A 6 -10.91 -3.90 -12.88
CA GLU A 6 -10.93 -4.99 -13.85
C GLU A 6 -9.55 -5.12 -14.51
N SER A 7 -9.11 -6.35 -14.77
CA SER A 7 -7.77 -6.61 -15.31
C SER A 7 -7.61 -5.95 -16.69
N GLY A 8 -6.52 -5.21 -16.88
CA GLY A 8 -6.20 -4.57 -18.15
C GLY A 8 -7.05 -3.34 -18.50
N ILE A 9 -7.90 -2.84 -17.59
CA ILE A 9 -8.71 -1.63 -17.79
C ILE A 9 -8.24 -0.54 -16.84
N CYS A 10 -7.87 0.62 -17.38
CA CYS A 10 -7.50 1.79 -16.61
C CYS A 10 -8.75 2.52 -16.12
N ALA A 11 -8.64 3.30 -15.04
CA ALA A 11 -9.76 4.07 -14.49
C ALA A 11 -10.35 5.10 -15.46
N CYS A 12 -9.60 5.53 -16.48
CA CYS A 12 -10.10 6.40 -17.55
C CYS A 12 -10.95 5.67 -18.61
N GLY A 13 -11.10 4.34 -18.51
CA GLY A 13 -11.84 3.50 -19.46
C GLY A 13 -11.02 2.98 -20.64
N LYS A 14 -9.75 3.38 -20.79
CA LYS A 14 -8.83 2.74 -21.75
C LYS A 14 -8.52 1.32 -21.32
N HIS A 15 -8.45 0.39 -22.26
CA HIS A 15 -8.02 -1.01 -22.07
C HIS A 15 -6.66 -1.27 -22.75
N GLN A 16 -5.96 -2.28 -22.26
CA GLN A 16 -4.74 -2.80 -22.87
C GLN A 16 -5.05 -3.43 -24.24
N GLY A 17 -4.79 -2.73 -25.35
CA GLY A 17 -4.69 -3.34 -26.69
C GLY A 17 -5.67 -2.94 -27.81
N ILE A 18 -6.63 -2.00 -27.64
CA ILE A 18 -7.54 -1.63 -28.77
C ILE A 18 -7.04 -0.41 -29.57
N GLU A 19 -5.98 0.28 -29.15
CA GLU A 19 -5.27 1.21 -30.05
C GLU A 19 -4.40 0.40 -31.03
N LYS A 20 -5.07 -0.13 -32.06
CA LYS A 20 -4.51 -0.80 -33.24
C LYS A 20 -3.25 -0.06 -33.72
N LYS A 21 -2.07 -0.70 -33.60
CA LYS A 21 -0.77 -0.44 -34.28
C LYS A 21 0.45 -0.11 -33.41
N LYS A 22 0.35 0.09 -32.10
CA LYS A 22 1.57 0.30 -31.27
C LYS A 22 1.76 -0.83 -30.27
N GLU A 23 2.95 -1.42 -30.32
CA GLU A 23 3.43 -2.45 -29.40
C GLU A 23 3.09 -2.11 -27.95
N ASN A 24 2.46 -3.06 -27.25
CA ASN A 24 2.32 -3.14 -25.79
C ASN A 24 2.41 -1.79 -25.06
N ILE A 25 1.40 -0.93 -25.22
CA ILE A 25 1.26 0.26 -24.38
C ILE A 25 1.03 -0.24 -22.95
N ARG A 26 2.10 -0.27 -22.15
CA ARG A 26 2.08 -0.73 -20.75
C ARG A 26 1.44 0.30 -19.83
N PHE A 27 1.44 1.58 -20.21
CA PHE A 27 1.01 2.69 -19.36
C PHE A 27 -0.10 3.50 -20.02
N CYS A 28 -1.07 3.95 -19.23
CA CYS A 28 -2.06 4.92 -19.69
C CYS A 28 -1.43 6.31 -19.82
N GLU A 29 -1.49 6.94 -21.00
CA GLU A 29 -0.91 8.28 -21.23
C GLU A 29 -1.56 9.39 -20.39
N GLN A 30 -2.82 9.23 -19.98
CA GLN A 30 -3.55 10.26 -19.21
C GLN A 30 -3.36 10.15 -17.70
N LEU A 31 -3.29 8.92 -17.19
CA LEU A 31 -3.21 8.65 -15.75
C LEU A 31 -1.82 8.18 -15.32
N GLU A 32 -0.94 7.89 -16.27
CA GLU A 32 0.41 7.34 -16.06
C GLU A 32 0.40 6.06 -15.21
N VAL A 33 -0.74 5.36 -15.18
CA VAL A 33 -0.91 4.10 -14.46
C VAL A 33 -0.67 2.95 -15.42
N GLU A 34 0.09 1.97 -14.95
CA GLU A 34 0.34 0.71 -15.67
C GLU A 34 -0.95 -0.13 -15.78
N PHE A 35 -1.16 -0.74 -16.94
CA PHE A 35 -2.18 -1.77 -17.11
C PHE A 35 -1.74 -3.03 -16.37
N MET A 36 -2.53 -3.37 -15.35
CA MET A 36 -2.22 -4.45 -14.44
C MET A 36 -3.40 -5.39 -14.28
N ASP A 37 -3.13 -6.59 -13.75
CA ASP A 37 -4.19 -7.48 -13.30
C ASP A 37 -4.87 -6.93 -12.04
N SER A 38 -6.19 -7.08 -11.96
CA SER A 38 -7.00 -6.71 -10.80
C SER A 38 -6.54 -7.39 -9.49
N GLN A 39 -5.90 -8.56 -9.58
CA GLN A 39 -5.32 -9.29 -8.45
C GLN A 39 -4.29 -8.48 -7.67
N ILE A 40 -3.59 -7.51 -8.29
CA ILE A 40 -2.59 -6.68 -7.62
C ILE A 40 -3.18 -5.91 -6.43
N ARG A 41 -4.48 -5.60 -6.46
CA ARG A 41 -5.17 -4.94 -5.33
C ARG A 41 -5.12 -5.75 -4.02
N ARG A 42 -4.88 -7.07 -4.09
CA ARG A 42 -4.72 -7.95 -2.93
C ARG A 42 -3.32 -7.90 -2.33
N TYR A 43 -2.31 -7.55 -3.12
CA TYR A 43 -0.91 -7.62 -2.74
C TYR A 43 -0.24 -6.25 -2.57
N ARG A 44 -0.79 -5.21 -3.20
CA ARG A 44 -0.21 -3.87 -3.15
C ARG A 44 -0.54 -3.18 -1.84
N MET A 45 0.49 -3.03 -1.01
CA MET A 45 0.43 -2.32 0.27
C MET A 45 0.58 -0.80 0.05
N VAL A 46 -0.07 -0.04 0.92
CA VAL A 46 0.12 1.42 1.05
C VAL A 46 0.47 1.72 2.49
N TYR A 47 1.17 2.83 2.71
CA TYR A 47 1.55 3.31 4.03
C TYR A 47 1.05 4.73 4.23
N ILE A 48 0.89 5.10 5.51
CA ILE A 48 0.56 6.46 5.93
C ILE A 48 1.81 7.03 6.58
N LYS A 49 2.24 8.21 6.12
CA LYS A 49 3.33 8.94 6.76
C LYS A 49 2.78 9.72 7.94
N LEU A 50 3.16 9.29 9.15
CA LEU A 50 2.76 9.97 10.39
C LEU A 50 3.59 11.25 10.57
N ALA A 51 2.97 12.26 11.17
CA ALA A 51 3.66 13.51 11.54
C ALA A 51 4.62 13.31 12.74
N TRP A 52 4.27 12.40 13.66
CA TRP A 52 5.09 12.02 14.81
C TRP A 52 5.23 10.50 14.91
N SER A 53 6.27 10.05 15.61
CA SER A 53 6.47 8.63 15.88
C SER A 53 5.38 8.09 16.81
N VAL A 54 4.91 6.88 16.51
CA VAL A 54 3.92 6.17 17.31
C VAL A 54 4.43 4.75 17.54
N THR A 55 4.28 4.26 18.76
CA THR A 55 4.63 2.88 19.11
C THR A 55 3.44 1.97 18.88
N HIS A 56 3.68 0.80 18.27
CA HIS A 56 2.63 -0.20 18.09
C HIS A 56 2.15 -0.76 19.44
N VAL A 57 0.83 -0.84 19.63
CA VAL A 57 0.21 -1.20 20.92
C VAL A 57 0.68 -2.54 21.48
N TRP A 58 0.98 -3.52 20.61
CA TRP A 58 1.49 -4.82 21.03
C TRP A 58 2.81 -4.73 21.79
N TYR A 59 3.70 -3.81 21.44
CA TYR A 59 4.97 -3.67 22.17
C TYR A 59 4.81 -2.95 23.51
N LEU A 60 3.73 -2.16 23.66
CA LEU A 60 3.44 -1.41 24.88
C LEU A 60 2.62 -2.23 25.88
N LYS A 61 1.50 -2.82 25.44
CA LYS A 61 0.49 -3.46 26.30
C LYS A 61 0.68 -4.97 26.50
N HIS A 62 1.53 -5.64 25.71
CA HIS A 62 1.85 -7.03 25.97
C HIS A 62 2.59 -7.16 27.31
N LEU A 63 2.37 -8.26 28.04
CA LEU A 63 3.04 -8.56 29.30
C LEU A 63 4.01 -9.74 29.10
N PRO A 64 5.31 -9.59 29.44
CA PRO A 64 5.96 -8.35 29.84
C PRO A 64 6.04 -7.36 28.67
N SER A 65 6.03 -6.06 28.98
CA SER A 65 6.09 -5.00 27.96
C SER A 65 7.50 -4.89 27.43
N TYR A 66 7.64 -5.03 26.11
CA TYR A 66 8.94 -4.95 25.43
C TYR A 66 9.58 -3.58 25.62
N VAL A 67 8.78 -2.50 25.58
CA VAL A 67 9.25 -1.12 25.75
C VAL A 67 9.68 -0.85 27.20
N ALA A 68 8.89 -1.31 28.17
CA ALA A 68 9.20 -1.17 29.60
C ALA A 68 10.50 -1.89 29.97
N ASN A 69 10.66 -3.12 29.48
CA ASN A 69 11.86 -3.91 29.68
C ASN A 69 13.09 -3.26 29.04
N LEU A 70 12.96 -2.74 27.82
CA LEU A 70 14.07 -2.07 27.13
C LEU A 70 14.53 -0.81 27.88
N LEU A 71 13.59 -0.07 28.46
CA LEU A 71 13.86 1.17 29.19
C LEU A 71 14.16 0.94 30.69
N ALA A 72 14.11 -0.29 31.17
CA ALA A 72 14.23 -0.66 32.59
C ALA A 72 13.29 0.17 33.50
N LYS A 73 12.10 0.51 33.01
CA LYS A 73 11.08 1.28 33.74
C LYS A 73 9.82 0.44 33.96
N PRO A 74 9.10 0.63 35.07
CA PRO A 74 7.82 -0.04 35.26
C PRO A 74 6.77 0.52 34.28
N LEU A 75 5.81 -0.32 33.89
CA LEU A 75 4.73 0.05 32.96
C LEU A 75 3.93 1.29 33.41
N LYS A 76 3.87 1.56 34.71
CA LYS A 76 3.16 2.72 35.28
C LYS A 76 3.84 4.06 34.97
N GLU A 77 5.11 4.05 34.59
CA GLU A 77 5.92 5.24 34.30
C GLU A 77 6.10 5.51 32.79
N LEU A 78 5.48 4.67 31.95
CA LEU A 78 5.39 4.86 30.50
C LEU A 78 4.06 5.50 30.12
#